data_AF-A0A7D8YHA9-F1
#
_entry.id   AF-A0A7D8YHA9-F1
#
_cell.length_a   1.000
_cell.length_b   1.000
_cell.length_c   1.000
_cell.angle_alpha   90.00
_cell.angle_beta   90.00
_cell.angle_gamma   90.00
#
_symmetry.space_group_name_H-M   'P 1'
#
loop_
_entity.id
_entity.type
_entity.pdbx_description
1 polymer ?
#
loop_
_entity_poly.entity_id
_entity_poly.type
_entity_poly.pdbx_seq_one_letter_code
_entity_poly.pdbx_strand_id
1 'polypeptide(L)'
;MIGSNQRSVRPRLLGLAALAGTLTMASLSSPTSADEEPARGPFELRLRHQVPVAAEPVGRFHRIERQERWLPGSTAIIVCDMWDSHHGYRAAQRTGELAPHVDAVLTAAREQNATIIHAPSGCMEAYADHPARLRAIAVPGVADYPQDIAKWCYQIPSEEQAEYPIDQTDGGEDDTPEEHAAWEQKLKDQGRNPRAPWLRQIESITIDPEQDFVSDSGTEIWNILRQRKIDHVILTGVHTNMCVLGRPFGLRRMAQAGQQVVLLRDLTDTMYNPASSPFVNHFSGTDLIIDHIERYVCPTITSDQIVGGAPFRFAADDRPHVAMLINEPEYDTAKTLPPFATDPLRKDFRVSLIYGDAEQADSFPGIELINEADALLISVRRRTPPTAQLQAVREFIAAGKPVIGIRTANHAFHVRNQPPAKGHADWPTLDADVFGGNYTNHYGNDLQTVAEFVPTAADHPILRGIDRKPFVSGGSLYRVSPLNPEAVVLMLGKVTDHPAEPIAWTYQRPDGGRSFYTSLGSPADFEQPAFRQLLRNALLWAVAHQP
;
A
#
# COMPACT_ATOMS: atom_id res chain seq x y z
N MET A 1 10.55 -33.97 -76.38
CA MET A 1 9.98 -35.27 -76.79
C MET A 1 8.78 -35.55 -75.92
N ILE A 2 7.58 -35.66 -76.55
CA ILE A 2 6.30 -36.22 -76.07
C ILE A 2 5.68 -35.53 -74.84
N GLY A 3 4.43 -35.05 -74.77
CA GLY A 3 3.25 -35.11 -75.64
C GLY A 3 2.00 -34.84 -74.78
N SER A 4 1.08 -34.05 -75.34
CA SER A 4 -0.38 -33.87 -75.07
C SER A 4 -0.98 -33.53 -73.68
N ASN A 5 -1.86 -32.51 -73.76
CA ASN A 5 -3.26 -32.40 -73.28
C ASN A 5 -3.66 -31.55 -72.03
N GLN A 6 -4.36 -30.46 -72.38
CA GLN A 6 -5.70 -29.96 -71.93
C GLN A 6 -5.95 -29.14 -70.64
N ARG A 7 -6.59 -27.96 -70.89
CA ARG A 7 -7.60 -27.16 -70.13
C ARG A 7 -7.12 -26.44 -68.85
N SER A 8 -7.55 -25.23 -68.44
CA SER A 8 -8.53 -24.22 -68.90
C SER A 8 -8.31 -22.86 -68.19
N VAL A 9 -8.47 -21.76 -68.95
CA VAL A 9 -9.10 -20.43 -68.66
C VAL A 9 -8.84 -19.68 -67.33
N ARG A 10 -8.31 -18.43 -67.41
CA ARG A 10 -8.87 -17.17 -66.84
C ARG A 10 -8.13 -15.91 -67.40
N PRO A 11 -8.81 -14.76 -67.64
CA PRO A 11 -8.25 -13.57 -68.33
C PRO A 11 -7.57 -12.58 -67.35
N ARG A 12 -6.44 -11.91 -67.69
CA ARG A 12 -6.26 -10.60 -68.39
C ARG A 12 -7.16 -9.49 -67.83
N LEU A 13 -6.73 -8.25 -67.55
CA LEU A 13 -5.84 -7.31 -68.24
C LEU A 13 -5.26 -6.29 -67.21
N LEU A 14 -3.96 -5.98 -67.25
CA LEU A 14 -3.32 -4.81 -67.88
C LEU A 14 -3.67 -3.45 -67.25
N GLY A 15 -2.65 -2.81 -66.69
CA GLY A 15 -2.61 -1.37 -66.52
C GLY A 15 -2.19 -0.64 -67.80
N LEU A 16 -2.33 0.67 -67.81
CA LEU A 16 -1.25 1.63 -68.04
C LEU A 16 -1.77 3.06 -67.82
N ALA A 17 -0.82 3.93 -67.47
CA ALA A 17 -0.98 5.32 -67.09
C ALA A 17 -1.44 6.26 -68.23
N ALA A 18 -1.96 7.43 -67.85
CA ALA A 18 -1.81 8.67 -68.60
C ALA A 18 -1.93 9.90 -67.68
N LEU A 19 -0.95 10.81 -67.77
CA LEU A 19 -0.98 12.18 -67.24
C LEU A 19 -2.00 13.03 -68.01
N ALA A 20 -2.69 13.95 -67.33
CA ALA A 20 -3.03 15.28 -67.87
C ALA A 20 -3.58 16.24 -66.79
N GLY A 21 -3.08 17.49 -66.81
CA GLY A 21 -3.92 18.70 -66.73
C GLY A 21 -4.29 19.27 -65.36
N THR A 22 -3.57 20.31 -64.95
CA THR A 22 -3.92 21.22 -63.85
C THR A 22 -5.09 22.15 -64.21
N LEU A 23 -6.18 22.10 -63.43
CA LEU A 23 -7.19 23.15 -63.30
C LEU A 23 -7.18 23.66 -61.85
N THR A 24 -6.88 24.94 -61.66
CA THR A 24 -6.99 25.65 -60.37
C THR A 24 -8.45 26.01 -60.08
N MET A 25 -9.05 25.35 -59.09
CA MET A 25 -10.24 25.87 -58.39
C MET A 25 -9.80 26.53 -57.08
N ALA A 26 -10.19 27.79 -56.90
CA ALA A 26 -10.09 28.48 -55.62
C ALA A 26 -11.18 27.97 -54.68
N SER A 27 -10.80 27.24 -53.63
CA SER A 27 -11.68 26.88 -52.52
C SER A 27 -11.63 27.97 -51.45
N LEU A 28 -12.77 28.60 -51.20
CA LEU A 28 -13.01 29.45 -50.04
C LEU A 28 -12.90 28.58 -48.78
N SER A 29 -11.84 28.77 -48.02
CA SER A 29 -11.66 28.20 -46.68
C SER A 29 -12.50 28.99 -45.67
N SER A 30 -13.51 28.34 -45.11
CA SER A 30 -14.16 28.78 -43.87
C SER A 30 -13.14 28.76 -42.73
N PRO A 31 -13.21 29.67 -41.74
CA PRO A 31 -12.33 29.61 -40.58
C PRO A 31 -12.71 28.37 -39.77
N THR A 32 -11.82 27.39 -39.74
CA THR A 32 -11.90 26.25 -38.82
C THR A 32 -11.89 26.82 -37.41
N SER A 33 -12.86 26.38 -36.62
CA SER A 33 -12.99 26.65 -35.20
C SER A 33 -11.67 26.43 -34.47
N ALA A 34 -11.44 27.27 -33.47
CA ALA A 34 -10.33 27.21 -32.53
C ALA A 34 -10.06 25.79 -32.04
N ASP A 35 -8.79 25.52 -31.76
CA ASP A 35 -8.22 24.32 -31.19
C ASP A 35 -9.11 23.72 -30.08
N GLU A 36 -9.85 22.65 -30.38
CA GLU A 36 -10.27 21.70 -29.34
C GLU A 36 -9.04 20.87 -28.98
N GLU A 37 -8.44 21.15 -27.83
CA GLU A 37 -7.53 20.19 -27.21
C GLU A 37 -8.23 18.83 -27.14
N PRO A 38 -7.57 17.72 -27.52
CA PRO A 38 -8.20 16.42 -27.43
C PRO A 38 -8.57 16.16 -25.98
N ALA A 39 -9.87 16.04 -25.71
CA ALA A 39 -10.38 15.68 -24.39
C ALA A 39 -9.57 14.50 -23.85
N ARG A 40 -8.86 14.72 -22.73
CA ARG A 40 -8.14 13.64 -22.07
C ARG A 40 -9.14 12.52 -21.76
N GLY A 41 -8.68 11.29 -21.91
CA GLY A 41 -9.50 10.10 -21.77
C GLY A 41 -10.09 9.94 -20.36
N PRO A 42 -10.79 8.83 -20.10
CA PRO A 42 -11.21 8.48 -18.73
C PRO A 42 -10.02 8.45 -17.75
N PHE A 43 -10.30 8.55 -16.45
CA PHE A 43 -9.34 8.11 -15.43
C PHE A 43 -9.23 6.58 -15.46
N GLU A 44 -8.02 6.08 -15.75
CA GLU A 44 -7.70 4.66 -15.70
C GLU A 44 -7.17 4.34 -14.29
N LEU A 45 -8.03 3.80 -13.44
CA LEU A 45 -7.79 3.64 -12.01
C LEU A 45 -7.55 2.18 -11.64
N ARG A 46 -6.64 1.95 -10.69
CA ARG A 46 -6.43 0.70 -9.96
C ARG A 46 -6.95 0.89 -8.55
N LEU A 47 -8.15 0.39 -8.31
CA LEU A 47 -8.81 0.42 -7.01
C LEU A 47 -8.27 -0.71 -6.14
N ARG A 48 -7.64 -0.34 -5.03
CA ARG A 48 -7.07 -1.26 -4.05
C ARG A 48 -8.05 -1.49 -2.91
N HIS A 49 -8.25 -2.74 -2.52
CA HIS A 49 -9.13 -3.13 -1.43
C HIS A 49 -8.60 -4.41 -0.75
N GLN A 50 -9.17 -4.74 0.41
CA GLN A 50 -8.78 -5.91 1.18
C GLN A 50 -9.95 -6.88 1.35
N VAL A 51 -9.71 -8.15 1.06
CA VAL A 51 -10.69 -9.23 1.20
C VAL A 51 -10.18 -10.29 2.18
N PRO A 52 -11.04 -10.91 3.01
CA PRO A 52 -10.63 -11.97 3.92
C PRO A 52 -9.93 -13.12 3.18
N VAL A 53 -8.89 -13.69 3.79
CA VAL A 53 -8.19 -14.88 3.24
C VAL A 53 -9.09 -16.13 3.24
N ALA A 54 -10.05 -16.19 4.16
CA ALA A 54 -11.03 -17.28 4.25
C ALA A 54 -12.38 -16.74 4.76
N ALA A 55 -13.46 -17.50 4.56
CA ALA A 55 -14.82 -17.11 4.92
C ALA A 55 -15.08 -16.90 6.41
N GLU A 56 -14.29 -17.56 7.28
CA GLU A 56 -14.35 -17.40 8.74
C GLU A 56 -13.30 -16.39 9.23
N PRO A 57 -13.60 -15.57 10.25
CA PRO A 57 -12.79 -14.41 10.63
C PRO A 57 -11.47 -14.84 11.26
N VAL A 58 -10.45 -14.98 10.43
CA VAL A 58 -9.05 -14.94 10.85
C VAL A 58 -8.54 -13.63 10.30
N GLY A 59 -8.20 -12.65 11.15
CA GLY A 59 -7.80 -11.26 10.81
C GLY A 59 -6.60 -11.15 9.86
N ARG A 60 -6.75 -11.72 8.66
CA ARG A 60 -5.81 -11.92 7.58
C ARG A 60 -6.58 -11.59 6.31
N PHE A 61 -6.00 -10.69 5.53
CA PHE A 61 -6.64 -10.16 4.34
C PHE A 61 -5.69 -10.23 3.17
N HIS A 62 -6.19 -10.59 2.00
CA HIS A 62 -5.51 -10.34 0.74
C HIS A 62 -5.74 -8.89 0.36
N ARG A 63 -4.67 -8.18 0.00
CA ARG A 63 -4.76 -6.87 -0.63
C ARG A 63 -4.72 -7.07 -2.15
N ILE A 64 -5.79 -6.67 -2.82
CA ILE A 64 -5.99 -6.91 -4.25
C ILE A 64 -6.38 -5.61 -4.96
N GLU A 65 -6.12 -5.57 -6.26
CA GLU A 65 -6.44 -4.45 -7.13
C GLU A 65 -7.44 -4.85 -8.21
N ARG A 66 -8.32 -3.90 -8.57
CA ARG A 66 -9.22 -4.01 -9.72
C ARG A 66 -9.05 -2.78 -10.61
N GLN A 67 -8.91 -3.00 -11.91
CA GLN A 67 -8.91 -1.91 -12.89
C GLN A 67 -10.34 -1.38 -13.11
N GLU A 68 -10.46 -0.07 -13.15
CA GLU A 68 -11.70 0.68 -13.33
C GLU A 68 -11.44 1.85 -14.26
N ARG A 69 -12.49 2.24 -14.98
CA ARG A 69 -12.44 3.36 -15.92
C ARG A 69 -13.52 4.36 -15.55
N TRP A 70 -13.12 5.51 -15.00
CA TRP A 70 -14.06 6.53 -14.52
C TRP A 70 -14.11 7.71 -15.47
N LEU A 71 -15.30 8.17 -15.82
CA LEU A 71 -15.46 9.37 -16.65
C LEU A 71 -15.29 10.61 -15.76
N PRO A 72 -14.36 11.53 -16.07
CA PRO A 72 -14.16 12.74 -15.28
C PRO A 72 -15.46 13.54 -15.06
N GLY A 73 -16.28 13.73 -16.11
CA GLY A 73 -17.54 14.47 -16.03
C GLY A 73 -18.62 13.86 -15.12
N SER A 74 -18.50 12.59 -14.72
CA SER A 74 -19.35 11.94 -13.70
C SER A 74 -18.59 11.61 -12.41
N THR A 75 -17.43 12.25 -12.22
CA THR A 75 -16.57 12.09 -11.04
C THR A 75 -16.48 13.41 -10.27
N ALA A 76 -16.57 13.33 -8.94
CA ALA A 76 -16.27 14.46 -8.06
C ALA A 76 -15.05 14.16 -7.17
N ILE A 77 -14.24 15.18 -6.90
CA ILE A 77 -13.23 15.15 -5.85
C ILE A 77 -13.70 16.05 -4.70
N ILE A 78 -13.82 15.47 -3.51
CA ILE A 78 -14.18 16.20 -2.29
C ILE A 78 -12.91 16.38 -1.44
N VAL A 79 -12.59 17.63 -1.12
CA VAL A 79 -11.44 18.02 -0.28
C VAL A 79 -11.92 18.26 1.14
N CYS A 80 -11.63 17.33 2.04
CA CYS A 80 -12.08 17.38 3.43
C CYS A 80 -11.05 18.13 4.29
N ASP A 81 -11.51 19.23 4.91
CA ASP A 81 -10.87 19.82 6.10
C ASP A 81 -9.36 20.16 5.95
N MET A 82 -8.90 20.50 4.73
CA MET A 82 -7.53 20.98 4.47
C MET A 82 -7.34 22.44 4.94
N TRP A 83 -7.33 22.66 6.25
CA TRP A 83 -7.36 23.98 6.85
C TRP A 83 -6.04 24.75 6.78
N ASP A 84 -6.12 26.08 6.91
CA ASP A 84 -4.98 27.01 6.94
C ASP A 84 -4.14 26.96 8.23
N SER A 85 -4.63 26.29 9.27
CA SER A 85 -3.93 26.06 10.53
C SER A 85 -4.55 24.88 11.28
N HIS A 86 -3.82 24.34 12.25
CA HIS A 86 -4.30 23.29 13.16
C HIS A 86 -3.82 23.53 14.59
N HIS A 87 -4.47 22.93 15.59
CA HIS A 87 -4.06 23.08 17.00
C HIS A 87 -2.75 22.33 17.30
N GLY A 88 -2.51 21.20 16.64
CA GLY A 88 -1.23 20.50 16.63
C GLY A 88 -0.29 21.06 15.56
N TYR A 89 0.95 21.32 15.94
CA TYR A 89 2.02 21.86 15.11
C TYR A 89 2.36 20.91 13.96
N ARG A 90 2.63 19.63 14.26
CA ARG A 90 3.02 18.64 13.25
C ARG A 90 1.90 18.34 12.27
N ALA A 91 0.66 18.29 12.73
CA ALA A 91 -0.51 18.18 11.86
C ALA A 91 -0.64 19.38 10.90
N ALA A 92 -0.36 20.61 11.37
CA ALA A 92 -0.32 21.78 10.49
C ALA A 92 0.81 21.68 9.45
N GLN A 93 1.99 21.17 9.83
CA GLN A 93 3.11 20.96 8.90
C GLN A 93 2.76 19.92 7.83
N ARG A 94 2.22 18.75 8.21
CA ARG A 94 1.81 17.70 7.27
C ARG A 94 0.71 18.19 6.32
N THR A 95 -0.25 18.96 6.82
CA THR A 95 -1.27 19.60 5.96
C THR A 95 -0.63 20.52 4.92
N GLY A 96 0.34 21.34 5.33
CA GLY A 96 1.11 22.20 4.44
C GLY A 96 1.91 21.45 3.38
N GLU A 97 2.46 20.28 3.72
CA GLU A 97 3.20 19.42 2.79
C GLU A 97 2.27 18.72 1.78
N LEU A 98 1.11 18.25 2.22
CA LEU A 98 0.10 17.63 1.35
C LEU A 98 -0.51 18.61 0.34
N ALA A 99 -0.74 19.84 0.77
CA ALA A 99 -1.62 20.77 0.07
C ALA A 99 -1.23 21.07 -1.40
N PRO A 100 0.05 21.32 -1.76
CA PRO A 100 0.44 21.50 -3.15
C PRO A 100 0.18 20.26 -4.03
N HIS A 101 0.29 19.05 -3.47
CA HIS A 101 0.04 17.81 -4.20
C HIS A 101 -1.46 17.56 -4.38
N VAL A 102 -2.27 17.90 -3.37
CA VAL A 102 -3.73 17.94 -3.52
C VAL A 102 -4.11 18.91 -4.63
N ASP A 103 -3.60 20.14 -4.63
CA ASP A 103 -3.90 21.13 -5.66
C ASP A 103 -3.53 20.68 -7.08
N ALA A 104 -2.40 19.98 -7.23
CA ALA A 104 -2.00 19.40 -8.51
C ALA A 104 -3.03 18.36 -9.03
N VAL A 105 -3.53 17.49 -8.15
CA VAL A 105 -4.59 16.53 -8.50
C VAL A 105 -5.89 17.25 -8.86
N LEU A 106 -6.31 18.26 -8.09
CA LEU A 106 -7.52 19.02 -8.38
C LEU A 106 -7.41 19.75 -9.71
N THR A 107 -6.25 20.32 -10.02
CA THR A 107 -5.99 21.01 -11.29
C THR A 107 -6.08 20.06 -12.47
N ALA A 108 -5.40 18.91 -12.40
CA ALA A 108 -5.47 17.91 -13.46
C ALA A 108 -6.87 17.31 -13.63
N ALA A 109 -7.65 17.21 -12.55
CA ALA A 109 -9.03 16.74 -12.59
C ALA A 109 -9.98 17.81 -13.16
N ARG A 110 -9.81 19.09 -12.79
CA ARG A 110 -10.55 20.24 -13.35
C ARG A 110 -10.37 20.37 -14.86
N GLU A 111 -9.14 20.25 -15.35
CA GLU A 111 -8.82 20.26 -16.79
C GLU A 111 -9.59 19.19 -17.59
N GLN A 112 -10.06 18.13 -16.90
CA GLN A 112 -10.80 17.02 -17.48
C GLN A 112 -12.30 17.11 -17.22
N ASN A 113 -12.79 18.21 -16.65
CA ASN A 113 -14.19 18.46 -16.26
C ASN A 113 -14.69 17.62 -15.07
N ALA A 114 -13.82 17.16 -14.18
CA ALA A 114 -14.26 16.60 -12.90
C ALA A 114 -14.81 17.72 -11.99
N THR A 115 -15.79 17.37 -11.15
CA THR A 115 -16.38 18.33 -10.20
C THR A 115 -15.52 18.42 -8.94
N ILE A 116 -15.06 19.62 -8.56
CA ILE A 116 -14.33 19.80 -7.30
C ILE A 116 -15.23 20.42 -6.24
N ILE A 117 -15.20 19.84 -5.05
CA ILE A 117 -15.98 20.28 -3.89
C ILE A 117 -15.03 20.47 -2.72
N HIS A 118 -14.86 21.70 -2.27
CA HIS A 118 -14.09 22.05 -1.09
C HIS A 118 -15.00 22.02 0.14
N ALA A 119 -14.61 21.25 1.15
CA ALA A 119 -15.37 21.10 2.39
C ALA A 119 -14.53 21.49 3.61
N PRO A 120 -14.20 22.79 3.80
CA PRO A 120 -13.44 23.29 4.94
C PRO A 120 -14.37 23.46 6.15
N SER A 121 -14.67 22.36 6.85
CA SER A 121 -15.67 22.36 7.90
C SER A 121 -15.34 23.36 9.00
N GLY A 122 -16.36 24.06 9.51
CA GLY A 122 -16.18 25.09 10.54
C GLY A 122 -15.56 26.40 10.06
N CYS A 123 -15.31 26.55 8.75
CA CYS A 123 -14.76 27.78 8.15
C CYS A 123 -15.73 28.48 7.19
N MET A 124 -16.99 28.06 7.14
CA MET A 124 -17.92 28.47 6.08
C MET A 124 -18.21 29.98 6.03
N GLU A 125 -18.06 30.69 7.16
CA GLU A 125 -18.23 32.14 7.22
C GLU A 125 -17.24 32.87 6.30
N ALA A 126 -16.00 32.38 6.17
CA ALA A 126 -14.99 32.95 5.28
C ALA A 126 -15.36 32.87 3.79
N TYR A 127 -16.35 32.04 3.46
CA TYR A 127 -16.79 31.78 2.09
C TYR A 127 -18.20 32.30 1.80
N ALA A 128 -18.86 33.01 2.72
CA ALA A 128 -20.26 33.40 2.59
C ALA A 128 -20.59 34.09 1.24
N ASP A 129 -19.70 34.97 0.79
CA ASP A 129 -19.83 35.71 -0.47
C ASP A 129 -19.01 35.11 -1.63
N HIS A 130 -18.30 34.00 -1.40
CA HIS A 130 -17.46 33.39 -2.43
C HIS A 130 -18.32 32.76 -3.54
N PRO A 131 -18.02 32.99 -4.84
CA PRO A 131 -18.82 32.45 -5.94
C PRO A 131 -19.06 30.94 -5.86
N ALA A 132 -18.03 30.15 -5.52
CA ALA A 132 -18.15 28.70 -5.33
C ALA A 132 -19.11 28.29 -4.19
N ARG A 133 -19.22 29.11 -3.14
CA ARG A 133 -20.18 28.88 -2.04
C ARG A 133 -21.61 29.20 -2.48
N LEU A 134 -21.80 30.36 -3.11
CA LEU A 134 -23.09 30.76 -3.66
C LEU A 134 -23.60 29.75 -4.68
N ARG A 135 -22.70 29.19 -5.50
CA ARG A 135 -22.98 28.11 -6.45
C ARG A 135 -23.50 26.85 -5.75
N ALA A 136 -22.87 26.44 -4.64
CA ALA A 136 -23.29 25.28 -3.85
C ALA A 136 -24.70 25.47 -3.26
N ILE A 137 -24.99 26.64 -2.68
CA ILE A 137 -26.31 26.95 -2.10
C ILE A 137 -27.39 27.03 -3.20
N ALA A 138 -27.04 27.50 -4.38
CA ALA A 138 -27.97 27.61 -5.50
C ALA A 138 -28.35 26.26 -6.13
N VAL A 139 -27.64 25.17 -5.81
CA VAL A 139 -27.96 23.84 -6.34
C VAL A 139 -29.32 23.39 -5.81
N PRO A 140 -30.29 23.07 -6.68
CA PRO A 140 -31.61 22.65 -6.25
C PRO A 140 -31.56 21.37 -5.42
N GLY A 141 -32.33 21.35 -4.34
CA GLY A 141 -32.53 20.15 -3.53
C GLY A 141 -33.08 18.97 -4.34
N VAL A 142 -32.78 17.76 -3.88
CA VAL A 142 -33.36 16.53 -4.44
C VAL A 142 -34.53 16.02 -3.59
N ALA A 143 -35.35 15.14 -4.17
CA ALA A 143 -36.47 14.52 -3.46
C ALA A 143 -36.00 13.47 -2.43
N ASP A 144 -34.97 12.69 -2.78
CA ASP A 144 -34.52 11.54 -2.00
C ASP A 144 -33.11 11.76 -1.44
N TYR A 145 -33.02 11.81 -0.11
CA TYR A 145 -31.76 11.89 0.62
C TYR A 145 -31.45 10.55 1.30
N PRO A 146 -30.18 10.12 1.30
CA PRO A 146 -29.74 9.03 2.17
C PRO A 146 -30.03 9.36 3.62
N GLN A 147 -30.37 8.32 4.39
CA GLN A 147 -30.62 8.47 5.81
C GLN A 147 -29.40 9.10 6.50
N ASP A 148 -29.68 10.10 7.35
CA ASP A 148 -28.67 10.79 8.17
C ASP A 148 -27.52 11.45 7.39
N ILE A 149 -27.70 11.73 6.08
CA ILE A 149 -26.68 12.38 5.23
C ILE A 149 -26.16 13.71 5.79
N ALA A 150 -26.94 14.40 6.63
CA ALA A 150 -26.56 15.65 7.28
C ALA A 150 -25.79 15.48 8.60
N LYS A 151 -25.58 14.24 9.07
CA LYS A 151 -25.01 13.96 10.40
C LYS A 151 -23.65 13.31 10.30
N TRP A 152 -22.80 13.57 11.30
CA TRP A 152 -21.56 12.82 11.52
C TRP A 152 -21.83 11.31 11.58
N CYS A 153 -20.92 10.51 11.03
CA CYS A 153 -20.98 9.05 11.01
C CYS A 153 -19.78 8.46 11.77
N TYR A 154 -20.03 7.95 12.96
CA TYR A 154 -18.98 7.33 13.79
C TYR A 154 -18.59 5.94 13.30
N GLN A 155 -19.51 5.21 12.67
CA GLN A 155 -19.32 3.84 12.24
C GLN A 155 -20.44 3.43 11.27
N ILE A 156 -20.15 2.50 10.35
CA ILE A 156 -21.15 1.80 9.52
C ILE A 156 -21.17 0.28 9.82
N PRO A 157 -22.25 -0.45 9.46
CA PRO A 157 -22.41 -1.86 9.85
C PRO A 157 -21.24 -2.78 9.48
N SER A 158 -20.59 -2.55 8.34
CA SER A 158 -19.43 -3.32 7.90
C SER A 158 -18.20 -3.16 8.80
N GLU A 159 -18.13 -2.10 9.61
CA GLU A 159 -17.06 -1.88 10.59
C GLU A 159 -17.37 -2.46 11.98
N GLU A 160 -18.60 -2.93 12.25
CA GLU A 160 -19.03 -3.36 13.60
C GLU A 160 -18.27 -4.59 14.12
N GLN A 161 -17.74 -5.41 13.20
CA GLN A 161 -16.98 -6.62 13.53
C GLN A 161 -15.48 -6.38 13.68
N ALA A 162 -15.02 -5.14 13.46
CA ALA A 162 -13.62 -4.78 13.48
C ALA A 162 -13.25 -4.05 14.78
N GLU A 163 -12.08 -4.36 15.32
CA GLU A 163 -11.43 -3.50 16.30
C GLU A 163 -10.87 -2.27 15.58
N TYR A 164 -11.10 -1.08 16.15
CA TYR A 164 -10.57 0.15 15.56
C TYR A 164 -9.05 0.18 15.69
N PRO A 165 -8.30 0.50 14.62
CA PRO A 165 -6.90 0.09 14.52
C PRO A 165 -5.90 0.97 15.30
N ILE A 166 -6.33 2.15 15.78
CA ILE A 166 -5.50 3.08 16.55
C ILE A 166 -6.28 3.61 17.75
N ASP A 167 -5.57 3.91 18.83
CA ASP A 167 -6.08 4.73 19.92
C ASP A 167 -5.91 6.22 19.57
N GLN A 168 -7.03 6.93 19.55
CA GLN A 168 -7.13 8.36 19.25
C GLN A 168 -7.82 9.13 20.39
N THR A 169 -7.90 8.56 21.59
CA THR A 169 -8.66 9.12 22.72
C THR A 169 -8.08 10.44 23.26
N ASP A 170 -6.79 10.68 23.04
CA ASP A 170 -6.09 11.94 23.36
C ASP A 170 -6.21 13.01 22.25
N GLY A 171 -6.92 12.70 21.17
CA GLY A 171 -7.02 13.57 19.99
C GLY A 171 -5.93 13.35 18.95
N GLY A 172 -5.00 12.41 19.17
CA GLY A 172 -3.94 12.06 18.23
C GLY A 172 -2.79 13.07 18.17
N GLU A 173 -2.57 13.81 19.26
CA GLU A 173 -1.49 14.81 19.37
C GLU A 173 -0.12 14.14 19.33
N ASP A 174 0.65 14.41 18.27
CA ASP A 174 1.99 13.86 18.05
C ASP A 174 3.11 14.87 18.27
N ASP A 175 2.77 16.09 18.70
CA ASP A 175 3.72 17.11 19.14
C ASP A 175 4.41 16.70 20.45
N THR A 176 5.67 17.12 20.60
CA THR A 176 6.28 17.21 21.93
C THR A 176 5.61 18.31 22.77
N PRO A 177 5.61 18.21 24.11
CA PRO A 177 5.07 19.26 24.97
C PRO A 177 5.66 20.66 24.68
N GLU A 178 6.94 20.72 24.33
CA GLU A 178 7.64 21.96 23.98
C GLU A 178 7.19 22.53 22.63
N GLU A 179 7.05 21.69 21.60
CA GLU A 179 6.51 22.07 20.30
C GLU A 179 5.07 22.61 20.44
N HIS A 180 4.23 21.88 21.17
CA HIS A 180 2.84 22.25 21.39
C HIS A 180 2.72 23.60 22.11
N ALA A 181 3.46 23.81 23.20
CA ALA A 181 3.43 25.07 23.95
C ALA A 181 3.92 26.27 23.11
N ALA A 182 4.99 26.08 22.33
CA ALA A 182 5.51 27.11 21.43
C ALA A 182 4.51 27.45 20.31
N TRP A 183 3.87 26.44 19.75
CA TRP A 183 2.85 26.60 18.71
C TRP A 183 1.59 27.28 19.26
N GLU A 184 1.12 26.90 20.44
CA GLU A 184 -0.02 27.52 21.11
C GLU A 184 0.22 29.03 21.32
N GLN A 185 1.43 29.41 21.76
CA GLN A 185 1.80 30.81 21.92
C GLN A 185 1.83 31.55 20.57
N LYS A 186 2.39 30.93 19.53
CA LYS A 186 2.40 31.50 18.17
C LYS A 186 0.99 31.73 17.65
N LEU A 187 0.05 30.82 17.90
CA LEU A 187 -1.35 31.00 17.52
C LEU A 187 -2.00 32.18 18.25
N LYS A 188 -1.74 32.34 19.55
CA LYS A 188 -2.21 33.49 20.34
C LYS A 188 -1.65 34.81 19.80
N ASP A 189 -0.36 34.84 19.48
CA ASP A 189 0.30 36.04 18.93
C ASP A 189 -0.27 36.42 17.54
N GLN A 190 -0.79 35.44 16.79
CA GLN A 190 -1.52 35.64 15.54
C GLN A 190 -3.00 36.02 15.75
N GLY A 191 -3.48 36.11 16.99
CA GLY A 191 -4.88 36.38 17.31
C GLY A 191 -5.83 35.21 17.04
N ARG A 192 -5.31 34.00 16.87
CA ARG A 192 -6.10 32.77 16.63
C ARG A 192 -6.49 32.12 17.96
N ASN A 193 -7.63 31.42 17.97
CA ASN A 193 -8.01 30.55 19.08
C ASN A 193 -7.19 29.25 19.01
N PRO A 194 -6.31 28.95 19.99
CA PRO A 194 -5.44 27.78 19.88
C PRO A 194 -6.16 26.43 19.82
N ARG A 195 -7.40 26.34 20.31
CA ARG A 195 -8.19 25.09 20.26
C ARG A 195 -8.84 24.84 18.90
N ALA A 196 -9.05 25.88 18.11
CA ALA A 196 -9.65 25.80 16.78
C ALA A 196 -9.09 26.96 15.94
N PRO A 197 -7.81 26.90 15.55
CA PRO A 197 -7.14 28.05 14.95
C PRO A 197 -7.45 28.23 13.46
N TRP A 198 -8.07 27.23 12.81
CA TRP A 198 -8.44 27.30 11.40
C TRP A 198 -9.52 28.35 11.15
N LEU A 199 -9.35 29.10 10.05
CA LEU A 199 -10.30 30.13 9.61
C LEU A 199 -10.82 29.88 8.20
N ARG A 200 -10.08 29.12 7.39
CA ARG A 200 -10.34 28.81 5.99
C ARG A 200 -9.57 27.56 5.55
N GLN A 201 -9.82 27.09 4.33
CA GLN A 201 -8.91 26.17 3.63
C GLN A 201 -7.54 26.81 3.45
N ILE A 202 -6.48 26.00 3.49
CA ILE A 202 -5.12 26.43 3.19
C ILE A 202 -5.03 27.02 1.78
N GLU A 203 -4.28 28.13 1.66
CA GLU A 203 -4.22 28.94 0.45
C GLU A 203 -3.51 28.26 -0.73
N SER A 204 -2.66 27.28 -0.45
CA SER A 204 -1.98 26.49 -1.49
C SER A 204 -2.92 25.51 -2.23
N ILE A 205 -4.17 25.36 -1.79
CA ILE A 205 -5.22 24.68 -2.55
C ILE A 205 -6.13 25.73 -3.14
N THR A 206 -6.06 25.85 -4.46
CA THR A 206 -6.83 26.79 -5.26
C THR A 206 -8.30 26.40 -5.25
N ILE A 207 -9.18 27.38 -5.05
CA ILE A 207 -10.63 27.25 -5.25
C ILE A 207 -10.98 28.09 -6.47
N ASP A 208 -11.38 27.44 -7.57
CA ASP A 208 -11.77 28.11 -8.80
C ASP A 208 -13.17 28.77 -8.61
N PRO A 209 -13.28 30.11 -8.68
CA PRO A 209 -14.55 30.79 -8.45
C PRO A 209 -15.58 30.50 -9.55
N GLU A 210 -15.17 30.10 -10.74
CA GLU A 210 -16.05 29.86 -11.89
C GLU A 210 -16.59 28.42 -11.93
N GLN A 211 -15.82 27.46 -11.42
CA GLN A 211 -16.09 26.04 -11.61
C GLN A 211 -16.42 25.27 -10.32
N ASP A 212 -15.76 25.62 -9.21
CA ASP A 212 -15.77 24.79 -8.00
C ASP A 212 -16.98 25.06 -7.11
N PHE A 213 -17.13 24.19 -6.10
CA PHE A 213 -18.13 24.30 -5.04
C PHE A 213 -17.46 24.39 -3.66
N VAL A 214 -18.08 25.14 -2.75
CA VAL A 214 -17.66 25.18 -1.34
C VAL A 214 -18.85 24.87 -0.44
N SER A 215 -18.77 23.78 0.32
CA SER A 215 -19.78 23.36 1.31
C SER A 215 -19.20 22.32 2.27
N ASP A 216 -19.54 22.40 3.55
CA ASP A 216 -19.32 21.34 4.54
C ASP A 216 -20.62 20.61 4.93
N SER A 217 -21.73 20.91 4.24
CA SER A 217 -23.05 20.33 4.47
C SER A 217 -23.25 19.07 3.63
N GLY A 218 -23.48 17.93 4.29
CA GLY A 218 -23.75 16.68 3.59
C GLY A 218 -24.97 16.75 2.66
N THR A 219 -26.00 17.51 3.02
CA THR A 219 -27.20 17.72 2.18
C THR A 219 -26.87 18.50 0.91
N GLU A 220 -26.12 19.60 1.01
CA GLU A 220 -25.76 20.42 -0.14
C GLU A 220 -24.79 19.70 -1.07
N ILE A 221 -23.80 19.01 -0.51
CA ILE A 221 -22.89 18.15 -1.26
C ILE A 221 -23.68 17.07 -1.99
N TRP A 222 -24.63 16.41 -1.32
CA TRP A 222 -25.47 15.41 -1.97
C TRP A 222 -26.29 16.00 -3.14
N ASN A 223 -26.82 17.22 -2.98
CA ASN A 223 -27.50 17.91 -4.08
C ASN A 223 -26.57 18.14 -5.27
N ILE A 224 -25.33 18.59 -5.04
CA ILE A 224 -24.32 18.78 -6.09
C ILE A 224 -24.09 17.44 -6.82
N LEU A 225 -23.84 16.37 -6.08
CA LEU A 225 -23.59 15.05 -6.66
C LEU A 225 -24.76 14.58 -7.54
N ARG A 226 -26.00 14.71 -7.06
CA ARG A 226 -27.17 14.25 -7.80
C ARG A 226 -27.48 15.13 -9.02
N GLN A 227 -27.45 16.46 -8.87
CA GLN A 227 -27.77 17.39 -9.97
C GLN A 227 -26.74 17.34 -11.10
N ARG A 228 -25.45 17.11 -10.75
CA ARG A 228 -24.39 16.94 -11.74
C ARG A 228 -24.23 15.50 -12.23
N LYS A 229 -25.09 14.57 -11.80
CA LYS A 229 -25.07 13.15 -12.18
C LYS A 229 -23.69 12.51 -11.90
N ILE A 230 -23.18 12.75 -10.70
CA ILE A 230 -21.92 12.18 -10.23
C ILE A 230 -22.15 10.75 -9.75
N ASP A 231 -21.49 9.82 -10.42
CA ASP A 231 -21.50 8.40 -10.11
C ASP A 231 -20.33 8.02 -9.19
N HIS A 232 -19.23 8.77 -9.28
CA HIS A 232 -17.97 8.45 -8.62
C HIS A 232 -17.47 9.60 -7.73
N VAL A 233 -17.01 9.26 -6.52
CA VAL A 233 -16.46 10.24 -5.56
C VAL A 233 -15.05 9.82 -5.16
N ILE A 234 -14.10 10.73 -5.28
CA ILE A 234 -12.76 10.61 -4.72
C ILE A 234 -12.70 11.54 -3.51
N LEU A 235 -12.39 11.01 -2.33
CA LEU A 235 -12.22 11.82 -1.13
C LEU A 235 -10.73 11.91 -0.78
N THR A 236 -10.28 13.12 -0.46
CA THR A 236 -8.93 13.44 0.02
C THR A 236 -9.05 14.43 1.19
N GLY A 237 -7.98 14.63 1.96
CA GLY A 237 -7.99 15.53 3.11
C GLY A 237 -7.31 14.96 4.34
N VAL A 238 -7.39 15.69 5.45
CA VAL A 238 -6.69 15.34 6.70
C VAL A 238 -7.65 14.84 7.78
N HIS A 239 -7.04 14.24 8.80
CA HIS A 239 -7.70 13.51 9.88
C HIS A 239 -8.50 12.33 9.34
N THR A 240 -7.83 11.43 8.60
CA THR A 240 -8.44 10.28 7.90
C THR A 240 -9.33 9.47 8.84
N ASN A 241 -8.84 9.23 10.05
CA ASN A 241 -9.49 8.52 11.15
C ASN A 241 -10.71 9.23 11.78
N MET A 242 -10.96 10.49 11.44
CA MET A 242 -12.03 11.30 12.00
C MET A 242 -12.85 11.97 10.91
N CYS A 243 -12.31 13.03 10.29
CA CYS A 243 -13.06 13.92 9.40
C CYS A 243 -13.37 13.25 8.05
N VAL A 244 -12.34 12.73 7.37
CA VAL A 244 -12.50 12.05 6.08
C VAL A 244 -13.45 10.86 6.18
N LEU A 245 -13.37 10.07 7.26
CA LEU A 245 -14.31 8.98 7.51
C LEU A 245 -15.71 9.47 7.90
N GLY A 246 -15.79 10.41 8.85
CA GLY A 246 -16.98 10.63 9.67
C GLY A 246 -17.77 11.90 9.39
N ARG A 247 -17.26 12.87 8.62
CA ARG A 247 -18.06 14.04 8.24
C ARG A 247 -19.35 13.63 7.51
N PRO A 248 -20.40 14.48 7.50
CA PRO A 248 -21.63 14.21 6.75
C PRO A 248 -21.42 13.85 5.27
N PHE A 249 -20.32 14.31 4.68
CA PHE A 249 -19.89 14.03 3.30
C PHE A 249 -18.73 13.01 3.22
N GLY A 250 -18.31 12.45 4.35
CA GLY A 250 -17.16 11.55 4.46
C GLY A 250 -17.42 10.14 3.89
N LEU A 251 -16.36 9.32 3.86
CA LEU A 251 -16.37 7.99 3.24
C LEU A 251 -17.53 7.12 3.74
N ARG A 252 -17.78 7.11 5.05
CA ARG A 252 -18.82 6.27 5.65
C ARG A 252 -20.21 6.62 5.12
N ARG A 253 -20.53 7.92 5.01
CA ARG A 253 -21.82 8.38 4.49
C ARG A 253 -21.96 8.09 3.01
N MET A 254 -20.91 8.31 2.23
CA MET A 254 -20.90 8.02 0.79
C MET A 254 -21.08 6.52 0.53
N ALA A 255 -20.32 5.66 1.24
CA ALA A 255 -20.43 4.22 1.12
C ALA A 255 -21.80 3.70 1.55
N GLN A 256 -22.34 4.16 2.69
CA GLN A 256 -23.65 3.74 3.19
C GLN A 256 -24.81 4.20 2.28
N ALA A 257 -24.62 5.32 1.58
CA ALA A 257 -25.55 5.81 0.56
C ALA A 257 -25.44 5.08 -0.79
N GLY A 258 -24.51 4.11 -0.94
CA GLY A 258 -24.28 3.37 -2.18
C GLY A 258 -23.54 4.16 -3.26
N GLN A 259 -22.92 5.29 -2.92
CA GLN A 259 -22.06 6.03 -3.84
C GLN A 259 -20.78 5.24 -4.11
N GLN A 260 -20.31 5.18 -5.35
CA GLN A 260 -18.99 4.63 -5.64
C GLN A 260 -17.93 5.62 -5.15
N VAL A 261 -17.41 5.37 -3.95
CA VAL A 261 -16.45 6.24 -3.28
C VAL A 261 -15.09 5.55 -3.16
N VAL A 262 -14.01 6.33 -3.30
CA VAL A 262 -12.64 5.90 -2.99
C VAL A 262 -11.92 6.94 -2.15
N LEU A 263 -10.98 6.48 -1.33
CA LEU A 263 -9.99 7.35 -0.69
C LEU A 263 -8.77 7.55 -1.61
N LEU A 264 -8.29 8.78 -1.73
CA LEU A 264 -6.99 9.09 -2.31
C LEU A 264 -5.90 8.91 -1.24
N ARG A 265 -5.38 7.69 -1.13
CA ARG A 265 -4.69 7.20 0.08
C ARG A 265 -3.30 7.78 0.33
N ASP A 266 -2.64 8.26 -0.71
CA ASP A 266 -1.35 8.93 -0.60
C ASP A 266 -1.49 10.43 -0.33
N LEU A 267 -2.69 11.01 -0.50
CA LEU A 267 -2.98 12.40 -0.16
C LEU A 267 -3.96 12.49 1.00
N THR A 268 -3.58 11.88 2.12
CA THR A 268 -4.32 11.95 3.38
C THR A 268 -3.38 11.83 4.57
N ASP A 269 -3.86 12.26 5.73
CA ASP A 269 -3.11 12.18 6.99
C ASP A 269 -4.05 11.89 8.16
N THR A 270 -3.58 11.17 9.18
CA THR A 270 -4.35 10.74 10.34
C THR A 270 -3.95 11.53 11.59
N MET A 271 -4.88 11.80 12.50
CA MET A 271 -4.51 12.24 13.86
C MET A 271 -4.15 11.01 14.68
N TYR A 272 -2.85 10.79 14.92
CA TYR A 272 -2.35 9.64 15.67
C TYR A 272 -1.09 9.99 16.46
N ASN A 273 -1.14 9.74 17.76
CA ASN A 273 -0.01 9.85 18.68
C ASN A 273 0.79 8.52 18.71
N PRO A 274 2.07 8.50 18.27
CA PRO A 274 2.92 7.30 18.35
C PRO A 274 3.14 6.74 19.77
N ALA A 275 2.87 7.53 20.82
CA ALA A 275 2.91 7.08 22.21
C ALA A 275 1.64 6.34 22.65
N SER A 276 0.61 6.30 21.80
CA SER A 276 -0.66 5.60 22.04
C SER A 276 -0.70 4.29 21.24
N SER A 277 -1.52 3.33 21.70
CA SER A 277 -1.67 2.02 21.04
C SER A 277 -1.98 2.19 19.53
N PRO A 278 -1.32 1.46 18.62
CA PRO A 278 -0.46 0.28 18.86
C PRO A 278 1.05 0.58 18.99
N PHE A 279 1.43 1.79 19.36
CA PHE A 279 2.82 2.23 19.57
C PHE A 279 3.70 2.13 18.32
N VAL A 280 3.14 2.50 17.17
CA VAL A 280 3.83 2.46 15.87
C VAL A 280 4.24 3.86 15.43
N ASN A 281 5.05 3.96 14.37
CA ASN A 281 5.33 5.25 13.74
C ASN A 281 4.03 5.95 13.31
N HIS A 282 4.00 7.28 13.29
CA HIS A 282 2.84 8.06 12.88
C HIS A 282 2.27 7.60 11.52
N PHE A 283 3.12 7.48 10.50
CA PHE A 283 2.72 7.03 9.16
C PHE A 283 2.24 5.58 9.14
N SER A 284 2.72 4.73 10.06
CA SER A 284 2.14 3.40 10.26
C SER A 284 0.74 3.45 10.85
N GLY A 285 0.41 4.46 11.67
CA GLY A 285 -0.96 4.72 12.09
C GLY A 285 -1.87 5.05 10.91
N THR A 286 -1.40 5.90 9.99
CA THR A 286 -2.10 6.19 8.73
C THR A 286 -2.27 4.92 7.87
N ASP A 287 -1.22 4.11 7.72
CA ASP A 287 -1.29 2.82 7.00
C ASP A 287 -2.39 1.90 7.58
N LEU A 288 -2.52 1.85 8.92
CA LEU A 288 -3.51 1.02 9.60
C LEU A 288 -4.95 1.53 9.42
N ILE A 289 -5.15 2.85 9.33
CA ILE A 289 -6.46 3.43 9.01
C ILE A 289 -6.83 3.18 7.55
N ILE A 290 -5.87 3.28 6.63
CA ILE A 290 -6.07 2.90 5.22
C ILE A 290 -6.43 1.41 5.12
N ASP A 291 -5.76 0.55 5.87
CA ASP A 291 -6.08 -0.88 5.95
C ASP A 291 -7.53 -1.11 6.42
N HIS A 292 -7.97 -0.39 7.45
CA HIS A 292 -9.35 -0.46 7.93
C HIS A 292 -10.36 0.00 6.87
N ILE A 293 -10.08 1.10 6.17
CA ILE A 293 -10.92 1.62 5.09
C ILE A 293 -11.04 0.60 3.95
N GLU A 294 -9.92 0.02 3.52
CA GLU A 294 -9.86 -0.98 2.43
C GLU A 294 -10.63 -2.27 2.73
N ARG A 295 -10.79 -2.61 4.01
CA ARG A 295 -11.50 -3.82 4.45
C ARG A 295 -13.00 -3.59 4.60
N TYR A 296 -13.38 -2.43 5.12
CA TYR A 296 -14.73 -2.26 5.68
C TYR A 296 -15.52 -1.08 5.12
N VAL A 297 -14.87 -0.12 4.44
CA VAL A 297 -15.54 1.11 4.01
C VAL A 297 -15.58 1.21 2.50
N CYS A 298 -14.42 1.31 1.85
CA CYS A 298 -14.34 1.47 0.41
C CYS A 298 -12.94 1.17 -0.14
N PRO A 299 -12.79 0.96 -1.47
CA PRO A 299 -11.48 0.88 -2.09
C PRO A 299 -10.71 2.20 -2.05
N THR A 300 -9.45 2.16 -2.45
CA THR A 300 -8.54 3.31 -2.46
C THR A 300 -7.78 3.44 -3.78
N ILE A 301 -7.34 4.65 -4.11
CA ILE A 301 -6.47 4.96 -5.26
C ILE A 301 -5.28 5.82 -4.82
N THR A 302 -4.35 6.08 -5.74
CA THR A 302 -3.19 6.98 -5.54
C THR A 302 -3.18 8.11 -6.54
N SER A 303 -2.55 9.24 -6.17
CA SER A 303 -2.51 10.47 -6.96
C SER A 303 -1.82 10.29 -8.32
N ASP A 304 -0.82 9.42 -8.43
CA ASP A 304 -0.12 9.12 -9.68
C ASP A 304 -1.04 8.60 -10.79
N GLN A 305 -2.20 8.04 -10.43
CA GLN A 305 -3.19 7.56 -11.40
C GLN A 305 -3.94 8.73 -12.08
N ILE A 306 -3.84 9.94 -11.53
CA ILE A 306 -4.44 11.17 -12.09
C ILE A 306 -3.36 12.11 -12.65
N VAL A 307 -2.28 12.33 -11.90
CA VAL A 307 -1.22 13.31 -12.27
C VAL A 307 0.04 12.67 -12.86
N GLY A 308 0.12 11.33 -12.91
CA GLY A 308 1.32 10.60 -13.32
C GLY A 308 2.43 10.61 -12.26
N GLY A 309 3.59 10.06 -12.59
CA GLY A 309 4.75 10.02 -11.70
C GLY A 309 4.67 8.90 -10.67
N ALA A 310 4.91 9.23 -9.40
CA ALA A 310 4.87 8.30 -8.27
C ALA A 310 3.90 8.81 -7.19
N PRO A 311 3.29 7.90 -6.40
CA PRO A 311 2.47 8.31 -5.26
C PRO A 311 3.20 9.27 -4.33
N PHE A 312 2.48 10.22 -3.75
CA PHE A 312 3.05 11.12 -2.77
C PHE A 312 3.57 10.34 -1.55
N ARG A 313 4.65 10.86 -0.98
CA ARG A 313 5.22 10.36 0.27
C ARG A 313 5.76 11.54 1.06
N PHE A 314 5.39 11.62 2.33
CA PHE A 314 5.91 12.63 3.24
C PHE A 314 7.43 12.55 3.32
N ALA A 315 8.10 13.70 3.31
CA ALA A 315 9.54 13.80 3.42
C ALA A 315 10.09 13.18 4.71
N ALA A 316 9.29 13.20 5.79
CA ALA A 316 9.63 12.58 7.06
C ALA A 316 9.32 11.07 7.12
N ASP A 317 8.66 10.50 6.11
CA ASP A 317 8.47 9.05 6.01
C ASP A 317 9.64 8.44 5.21
N ASP A 318 10.69 8.02 5.89
CA ASP A 318 11.88 7.38 5.31
C ASP A 318 11.88 5.85 5.48
N ARG A 319 10.80 5.28 6.02
CA ARG A 319 10.70 3.85 6.36
C ARG A 319 10.86 2.96 5.12
N PRO A 320 11.83 2.02 5.08
CA PRO A 320 11.85 1.03 4.01
C PRO A 320 10.61 0.13 4.06
N HIS A 321 10.20 -0.39 2.91
CA HIS A 321 9.04 -1.25 2.75
C HIS A 321 9.42 -2.74 2.80
N VAL A 322 8.88 -3.48 3.76
CA VAL A 322 9.03 -4.94 3.86
C VAL A 322 7.75 -5.62 3.40
N ALA A 323 7.87 -6.50 2.40
CA ALA A 323 6.82 -7.46 2.08
C ALA A 323 7.09 -8.80 2.79
N MET A 324 6.08 -9.37 3.44
CA MET A 324 6.15 -10.68 4.08
C MET A 324 5.27 -11.67 3.33
N LEU A 325 5.88 -12.68 2.69
CA LEU A 325 5.18 -13.76 2.02
C LEU A 325 4.94 -14.91 3.00
N ILE A 326 3.67 -15.16 3.33
CA ILE A 326 3.26 -16.05 4.43
C ILE A 326 2.34 -17.15 3.91
N ASN A 327 2.86 -18.37 3.79
CA ASN A 327 2.12 -19.54 3.36
C ASN A 327 2.83 -20.83 3.78
N GLU A 328 3.19 -20.91 5.06
CA GLU A 328 3.65 -22.15 5.68
C GLU A 328 2.63 -22.63 6.72
N PRO A 329 2.23 -23.92 6.68
CA PRO A 329 1.22 -24.45 7.60
C PRO A 329 1.79 -25.20 8.81
N GLU A 330 3.11 -25.20 9.03
CA GLU A 330 3.78 -26.08 10.02
C GLU A 330 4.16 -25.34 11.32
N TYR A 331 4.48 -24.06 11.22
CA TYR A 331 5.03 -23.24 12.31
C TYR A 331 4.15 -22.04 12.67
N ASP A 332 2.90 -22.02 12.19
CA ASP A 332 1.89 -21.02 12.56
C ASP A 332 2.35 -19.56 12.33
N THR A 333 3.23 -19.31 11.36
CA THR A 333 3.77 -17.95 11.12
C THR A 333 2.70 -16.97 10.65
N ALA A 334 1.58 -17.45 10.11
CA ALA A 334 0.38 -16.64 9.86
C ALA A 334 -0.26 -16.07 11.13
N LYS A 335 0.11 -16.54 12.32
CA LYS A 335 -0.30 -16.01 13.62
C LYS A 335 0.80 -15.21 14.32
N THR A 336 2.08 -15.50 14.05
CA THR A 336 3.21 -14.88 14.78
C THR A 336 3.85 -13.71 14.03
N LEU A 337 3.89 -13.74 12.70
CA LEU A 337 4.42 -12.63 11.89
C LEU A 337 3.54 -11.37 11.94
N PRO A 338 2.20 -11.42 11.97
CA PRO A 338 1.41 -10.20 12.05
C PRO A 338 1.65 -9.40 13.35
N PRO A 339 1.66 -10.02 14.56
CA PRO A 339 2.08 -9.31 15.77
C PRO A 339 3.51 -8.76 15.69
N PHE A 340 4.47 -9.53 15.15
CA PHE A 340 5.84 -9.06 14.94
C PHE A 340 5.94 -7.87 13.98
N ALA A 341 5.11 -7.87 12.92
CA ALA A 341 4.99 -6.76 11.99
C ALA A 341 4.46 -5.51 12.68
N THR A 342 3.48 -5.64 13.57
CA THR A 342 2.95 -4.51 14.36
C THR A 342 3.97 -4.00 15.37
N ASP A 343 4.49 -4.86 16.23
CA ASP A 343 5.54 -4.55 17.20
C ASP A 343 6.59 -5.67 17.19
N PRO A 344 7.86 -5.38 16.86
CA PRO A 344 8.47 -4.04 16.78
C PRO A 344 8.55 -3.39 15.39
N LEU A 345 8.09 -4.03 14.31
CA LEU A 345 8.58 -3.68 12.97
C LEU A 345 8.00 -2.36 12.40
N ARG A 346 6.72 -2.05 12.61
CA ARG A 346 6.06 -0.82 12.11
C ARG A 346 6.59 0.48 12.74
N LYS A 347 7.55 0.42 13.66
CA LYS A 347 8.30 1.60 14.12
C LYS A 347 9.33 2.07 13.09
N ASP A 348 9.91 1.15 12.33
CA ASP A 348 11.00 1.44 11.40
C ASP A 348 10.63 1.14 9.93
N PHE A 349 9.58 0.36 9.69
CA PHE A 349 9.24 -0.13 8.35
C PHE A 349 7.78 0.12 7.99
N ARG A 350 7.53 0.38 6.71
CA ARG A 350 6.22 0.08 6.10
C ARG A 350 6.15 -1.43 5.90
N VAL A 351 5.01 -2.07 6.22
CA VAL A 351 4.89 -3.54 6.15
C VAL A 351 3.67 -3.96 5.35
N SER A 352 3.87 -4.84 4.37
CA SER A 352 2.81 -5.54 3.64
C SER A 352 2.83 -7.03 3.98
N LEU A 353 1.67 -7.60 4.31
CA LEU A 353 1.50 -9.03 4.56
C LEU A 353 0.81 -9.66 3.35
N ILE A 354 1.44 -10.67 2.75
CA ILE A 354 0.96 -11.36 1.55
C ILE A 354 0.74 -12.83 1.92
N TYR A 355 -0.52 -13.22 2.05
CA TYR A 355 -0.90 -14.58 2.41
C TYR A 355 -1.08 -15.46 1.18
N GLY A 356 -0.81 -16.76 1.34
CA GLY A 356 -1.31 -17.76 0.41
C GLY A 356 -2.84 -17.84 0.41
N ASP A 357 -3.43 -18.15 -0.74
CA ASP A 357 -4.86 -18.35 -0.89
C ASP A 357 -5.33 -19.61 -0.13
N ALA A 358 -6.46 -19.51 0.58
CA ALA A 358 -6.97 -20.61 1.38
C ALA A 358 -7.56 -21.77 0.55
N GLU A 359 -8.06 -21.49 -0.65
CA GLU A 359 -8.66 -22.46 -1.56
C GLU A 359 -7.67 -22.97 -2.61
N GLN A 360 -6.70 -22.11 -2.97
CA GLN A 360 -5.64 -22.38 -3.94
C GLN A 360 -4.28 -22.26 -3.26
N ALA A 361 -3.89 -23.26 -2.48
CA ALA A 361 -2.73 -23.21 -1.59
C ALA A 361 -1.40 -22.78 -2.24
N ASP A 362 -1.24 -22.94 -3.56
CA ASP A 362 -0.04 -22.50 -4.31
C ASP A 362 -0.10 -21.03 -4.78
N SER A 363 -1.25 -20.38 -4.74
CA SER A 363 -1.45 -19.00 -5.18
C SER A 363 -1.23 -18.00 -4.05
N PHE A 364 -0.75 -16.81 -4.42
CA PHE A 364 -0.54 -15.66 -3.55
C PHE A 364 -1.25 -14.43 -4.13
N PRO A 365 -2.54 -14.22 -3.83
CA PRO A 365 -3.25 -13.02 -4.25
C PRO A 365 -2.57 -11.75 -3.69
N GLY A 366 -2.28 -10.80 -4.59
CA GLY A 366 -1.59 -9.56 -4.24
C GLY A 366 -0.06 -9.66 -4.18
N ILE A 367 0.54 -10.71 -4.76
CA ILE A 367 2.00 -10.88 -4.78
C ILE A 367 2.73 -9.72 -5.46
N GLU A 368 2.07 -8.99 -6.35
CA GLU A 368 2.62 -7.84 -7.08
C GLU A 368 3.11 -6.73 -6.13
N LEU A 369 2.62 -6.68 -4.89
CA LEU A 369 3.08 -5.76 -3.85
C LEU A 369 4.57 -5.90 -3.52
N ILE A 370 5.20 -7.03 -3.82
CA ILE A 370 6.65 -7.18 -3.65
C ILE A 370 7.44 -6.25 -4.57
N ASN A 371 6.88 -5.83 -5.71
CA ASN A 371 7.57 -4.95 -6.65
C ASN A 371 7.87 -3.58 -6.04
N GLU A 372 7.00 -3.12 -5.13
CA GLU A 372 7.14 -1.89 -4.36
C GLU A 372 7.99 -2.05 -3.09
N ALA A 373 8.44 -3.26 -2.75
CA ALA A 373 9.15 -3.51 -1.51
C ALA A 373 10.67 -3.29 -1.66
N ASP A 374 11.28 -2.95 -0.53
CA ASP A 374 12.71 -2.79 -0.33
C ASP A 374 13.36 -4.09 0.17
N ALA A 375 12.59 -4.90 0.91
CA ALA A 375 13.01 -6.21 1.37
C ALA A 375 11.85 -7.22 1.32
N LEU A 376 12.18 -8.49 1.10
CA LEU A 376 11.23 -9.60 1.11
C LEU A 376 11.54 -10.57 2.26
N LEU A 377 10.57 -10.79 3.14
CA LEU A 377 10.61 -11.86 4.13
C LEU A 377 9.80 -13.05 3.61
N ILE A 378 10.41 -14.23 3.53
CA ILE A 378 9.78 -15.46 3.05
C ILE A 378 9.52 -16.37 4.25
N SER A 379 8.24 -16.71 4.44
CA SER A 379 7.75 -17.76 5.33
C SER A 379 6.76 -18.64 4.55
N VAL A 380 7.32 -19.45 3.65
CA VAL A 380 6.57 -20.31 2.73
C VAL A 380 7.10 -21.71 2.82
N ARG A 381 6.23 -22.72 2.64
CA ARG A 381 6.64 -24.12 2.67
C ARG A 381 6.07 -24.89 1.50
N ARG A 382 6.96 -25.46 0.68
CA ARG A 382 6.60 -26.49 -0.31
C ARG A 382 5.41 -26.06 -1.17
N ARG A 383 5.52 -24.92 -1.84
CA ARG A 383 4.56 -24.41 -2.82
C ARG A 383 5.13 -24.47 -4.23
N THR A 384 4.28 -24.56 -5.22
CA THR A 384 4.65 -24.35 -6.62
C THR A 384 3.72 -23.30 -7.20
N PRO A 385 4.03 -22.00 -7.08
CA PRO A 385 3.10 -20.94 -7.48
C PRO A 385 2.85 -20.91 -8.99
N PRO A 386 1.76 -20.27 -9.45
CA PRO A 386 1.60 -19.90 -10.85
C PRO A 386 2.88 -19.25 -11.39
N THR A 387 3.26 -19.56 -12.63
CA THR A 387 4.56 -19.15 -13.19
C THR A 387 4.83 -17.65 -13.05
N ALA A 388 3.81 -16.81 -13.28
CA ALA A 388 3.93 -15.36 -13.14
C ALA A 388 4.22 -14.90 -11.70
N GLN A 389 3.64 -15.57 -10.69
CA GLN A 389 3.85 -15.23 -9.28
C GLN A 389 5.26 -15.61 -8.83
N LEU A 390 5.75 -16.81 -9.18
CA LEU A 390 7.14 -17.17 -8.87
C LEU A 390 8.15 -16.30 -9.65
N GLN A 391 7.79 -15.88 -10.86
CA GLN A 391 8.61 -14.96 -11.65
C GLN A 391 8.77 -13.60 -10.98
N ALA A 392 7.70 -13.04 -10.39
CA ALA A 392 7.80 -11.79 -9.63
C ALA A 392 8.81 -11.91 -8.46
N VAL A 393 8.81 -13.05 -7.74
CA VAL A 393 9.79 -13.32 -6.67
C VAL A 393 11.21 -13.39 -7.22
N ARG A 394 11.41 -14.06 -8.37
CA ARG A 394 12.71 -14.14 -9.05
C ARG A 394 13.22 -12.78 -9.48
N GLU A 395 12.36 -11.93 -10.02
CA GLU A 395 12.70 -10.57 -10.46
C GLU A 395 13.07 -9.67 -9.27
N PHE A 396 12.32 -9.76 -8.17
CA PHE A 396 12.67 -9.08 -6.93
C PHE A 396 14.08 -9.45 -6.45
N ILE A 397 14.39 -10.76 -6.43
CA ILE A 397 15.70 -11.27 -6.01
C ILE A 397 16.80 -10.81 -6.97
N ALA A 398 16.58 -11.01 -8.27
CA ALA A 398 17.55 -10.68 -9.32
C ALA A 398 17.86 -9.18 -9.40
N ALA A 399 16.97 -8.32 -8.91
CA ALA A 399 17.23 -6.89 -8.75
C ALA A 399 18.21 -6.56 -7.59
N GLY A 400 18.82 -7.58 -6.97
CA GLY A 400 19.75 -7.41 -5.84
C GLY A 400 19.05 -6.99 -4.55
N LYS A 401 17.72 -7.12 -4.45
CA LYS A 401 16.99 -6.67 -3.26
C LYS A 401 17.16 -7.65 -2.08
N PRO A 402 17.26 -7.13 -0.84
CA PRO A 402 17.34 -7.93 0.38
C PRO A 402 16.29 -9.03 0.54
N VAL A 403 16.72 -10.23 0.98
CA VAL A 403 15.80 -11.34 1.30
C VAL A 403 16.07 -11.96 2.66
N ILE A 404 15.01 -12.12 3.44
CA ILE A 404 15.02 -12.72 4.77
C ILE A 404 14.23 -14.02 4.71
N GLY A 405 14.83 -15.13 5.12
CA GLY A 405 14.17 -16.44 5.18
C GLY A 405 14.04 -16.94 6.60
N ILE A 406 12.85 -17.44 6.97
CA ILE A 406 12.63 -18.13 8.25
C ILE A 406 12.13 -19.56 8.02
N ARG A 407 12.50 -20.48 8.93
CA ARG A 407 12.11 -21.91 8.90
C ARG A 407 12.18 -22.49 7.47
N THR A 408 11.02 -22.78 6.88
CA THR A 408 10.87 -23.52 5.62
C THR A 408 11.19 -22.71 4.37
N ALA A 409 11.60 -21.44 4.54
CA ALA A 409 11.98 -20.57 3.42
C ALA A 409 13.04 -21.19 2.51
N ASN A 410 13.97 -21.98 3.06
CA ASN A 410 14.99 -22.71 2.29
C ASN A 410 14.41 -23.75 1.30
N HIS A 411 13.13 -24.12 1.43
CA HIS A 411 12.44 -24.96 0.47
C HIS A 411 11.03 -24.45 0.18
N ALA A 412 10.90 -23.12 0.13
CA ALA A 412 9.65 -22.41 -0.09
C ALA A 412 8.92 -22.88 -1.35
N PHE A 413 9.60 -22.87 -2.50
CA PHE A 413 8.97 -23.06 -3.80
C PHE A 413 9.29 -24.41 -4.47
N HIS A 414 9.36 -25.49 -3.70
CA HIS A 414 9.63 -26.81 -4.29
C HIS A 414 8.99 -27.94 -3.50
N VAL A 415 8.08 -28.69 -4.12
CA VAL A 415 7.47 -29.89 -3.53
C VAL A 415 8.34 -31.11 -3.85
N ARG A 416 8.70 -31.91 -2.83
CA ARG A 416 9.56 -33.08 -3.03
C ARG A 416 8.88 -34.12 -3.91
N ASN A 417 9.66 -34.71 -4.83
CA ASN A 417 9.26 -35.85 -5.66
C ASN A 417 7.99 -35.61 -6.49
N GLN A 418 7.61 -34.35 -6.71
CA GLN A 418 6.44 -33.98 -7.49
C GLN A 418 6.81 -32.79 -8.39
N PRO A 419 6.61 -32.89 -9.71
CA PRO A 419 6.78 -31.73 -10.58
C PRO A 419 5.67 -30.69 -10.30
N PRO A 420 5.90 -29.40 -10.59
CA PRO A 420 4.85 -28.39 -10.52
C PRO A 420 3.70 -28.74 -11.48
N ALA A 421 2.48 -28.34 -11.11
CA ALA A 421 1.32 -28.45 -11.99
C ALA A 421 1.50 -27.64 -13.28
N LYS A 422 0.72 -27.95 -14.32
CA LYS A 422 0.77 -27.18 -15.58
C LYS A 422 0.43 -25.71 -15.33
N GLY A 423 1.30 -24.79 -15.77
CA GLY A 423 1.15 -23.35 -15.56
C GLY A 423 1.70 -22.85 -14.22
N HIS A 424 2.29 -23.75 -13.43
CA HIS A 424 2.99 -23.44 -12.19
C HIS A 424 4.49 -23.70 -12.35
N ALA A 425 5.29 -23.16 -11.43
CA ALA A 425 6.74 -23.28 -11.44
C ALA A 425 7.27 -23.64 -10.06
N ASP A 426 8.47 -24.22 -10.03
CA ASP A 426 9.22 -24.51 -8.82
C ASP A 426 10.62 -23.90 -8.86
N TRP A 427 11.30 -23.89 -7.71
CA TRP A 427 12.68 -23.43 -7.55
C TRP A 427 13.43 -24.34 -6.57
N PRO A 428 13.89 -25.52 -7.03
CA PRO A 428 14.54 -26.52 -6.18
C PRO A 428 15.83 -26.03 -5.51
N THR A 429 16.57 -25.14 -6.18
CA THR A 429 17.87 -24.62 -5.77
C THR A 429 17.79 -23.33 -4.93
N LEU A 430 16.59 -22.88 -4.56
CA LEU A 430 16.40 -21.59 -3.88
C LEU A 430 17.30 -21.41 -2.64
N ASP A 431 17.49 -22.46 -1.83
CA ASP A 431 18.35 -22.37 -0.64
C ASP A 431 19.79 -21.96 -0.98
N ALA A 432 20.37 -22.64 -1.97
CA ALA A 432 21.73 -22.38 -2.41
C ALA A 432 21.82 -21.02 -3.13
N ASP A 433 20.86 -20.74 -3.99
CA ASP A 433 20.84 -19.54 -4.84
C ASP A 433 20.64 -18.26 -4.00
N VAL A 434 19.75 -18.30 -3.01
CA VAL A 434 19.30 -17.12 -2.26
C VAL A 434 19.95 -17.03 -0.89
N PHE A 435 20.04 -18.14 -0.16
CA PHE A 435 20.49 -18.13 1.23
C PHE A 435 21.91 -18.66 1.40
N GLY A 436 22.54 -19.21 0.36
CA GLY A 436 23.84 -19.90 0.48
C GLY A 436 23.74 -21.16 1.35
N GLY A 437 22.54 -21.71 1.50
CA GLY A 437 22.25 -22.89 2.31
C GLY A 437 22.35 -24.20 1.54
N ASN A 438 22.22 -25.30 2.26
CA ASN A 438 22.23 -26.65 1.72
C ASN A 438 21.31 -27.58 2.52
N TYR A 439 20.04 -27.19 2.67
CA TYR A 439 19.03 -27.95 3.39
C TYR A 439 18.81 -29.32 2.74
N THR A 440 19.15 -30.37 3.49
CA THR A 440 18.91 -31.74 3.06
C THR A 440 17.68 -32.33 3.76
N ASN A 441 17.58 -32.15 5.08
CA ASN A 441 16.48 -32.66 5.91
C ASN A 441 16.60 -32.08 7.35
N HIS A 442 15.94 -32.68 8.34
CA HIS A 442 16.07 -32.33 9.76
C HIS A 442 16.39 -33.57 10.61
N TYR A 443 16.81 -33.34 11.86
CA TYR A 443 16.89 -34.38 12.91
C TYR A 443 15.50 -34.68 13.49
N GLY A 444 15.39 -35.71 14.34
CA GLY A 444 14.12 -36.16 14.93
C GLY A 444 13.38 -35.05 15.67
N ASN A 445 12.05 -35.04 15.57
CA ASN A 445 11.20 -34.00 16.20
C ASN A 445 11.09 -34.17 17.73
N ASP A 446 11.51 -35.32 18.25
CA ASP A 446 11.63 -35.64 19.67
C ASP A 446 12.89 -35.03 20.32
N LEU A 447 13.84 -34.56 19.49
CA LEU A 447 15.06 -33.92 19.96
C LEU A 447 14.86 -32.42 20.20
N GLN A 448 15.39 -31.93 21.31
CA GLN A 448 15.32 -30.51 21.67
C GLN A 448 16.51 -29.74 21.12
N THR A 449 16.24 -28.75 20.28
CA THR A 449 17.27 -27.86 19.73
C THR A 449 17.63 -26.77 20.73
N VAL A 450 18.90 -26.70 21.12
CA VAL A 450 19.47 -25.57 21.87
C VAL A 450 20.17 -24.64 20.89
N ALA A 451 19.70 -23.39 20.82
CA ALA A 451 20.25 -22.32 20.00
C ALA A 451 21.35 -21.57 20.77
N GLU A 452 22.52 -21.41 20.17
CA GLU A 452 23.67 -20.72 20.73
C GLU A 452 24.25 -19.70 19.74
N PHE A 453 24.66 -18.53 20.24
CA PHE A 453 25.33 -17.52 19.43
C PHE A 453 26.81 -17.84 19.23
N VAL A 454 27.32 -17.63 18.01
CA VAL A 454 28.72 -17.87 17.69
C VAL A 454 29.60 -16.74 18.26
N PRO A 455 30.58 -17.03 19.13
CA PRO A 455 31.41 -15.98 19.74
C PRO A 455 32.19 -15.11 18.75
N THR A 456 32.65 -15.69 17.63
CA THR A 456 33.41 -14.96 16.60
C THR A 456 32.55 -14.00 15.77
N ALA A 457 31.22 -14.10 15.84
CA ALA A 457 30.28 -13.20 15.18
C ALA A 457 29.80 -12.06 16.10
N ALA A 458 30.39 -11.93 17.30
CA ALA A 458 29.90 -11.04 18.35
C ALA A 458 29.74 -9.56 17.94
N ASP A 459 30.54 -9.09 16.99
CA ASP A 459 30.50 -7.69 16.52
C ASP A 459 29.58 -7.50 15.30
N HIS A 460 28.93 -8.56 14.82
CA HIS A 460 28.03 -8.47 13.67
C HIS A 460 26.82 -7.56 14.01
N PRO A 461 26.44 -6.60 13.13
CA PRO A 461 25.36 -5.65 13.42
C PRO A 461 24.03 -6.31 13.80
N ILE A 462 23.72 -7.48 13.21
CA ILE A 462 22.51 -8.25 13.53
C ILE A 462 22.45 -8.66 15.01
N LEU A 463 23.60 -8.88 15.67
CA LEU A 463 23.66 -9.34 17.06
C LEU A 463 23.68 -8.19 18.08
N ARG A 464 23.55 -6.93 17.65
CA ARG A 464 23.60 -5.76 18.54
C ARG A 464 22.37 -5.72 19.46
N GLY A 465 22.61 -5.55 20.77
CA GLY A 465 21.55 -5.38 21.77
C GLY A 465 20.76 -6.66 22.12
N ILE A 466 21.20 -7.83 21.66
CA ILE A 466 20.57 -9.13 21.94
C ILE A 466 21.16 -9.73 23.22
N ASP A 467 20.32 -10.25 24.13
CA ASP A 467 20.77 -11.17 25.19
C ASP A 467 21.18 -12.50 24.57
N ARG A 468 22.48 -12.81 24.60
CA ARG A 468 23.08 -13.93 23.87
C ARG A 468 23.13 -15.24 24.67
N LYS A 469 22.32 -15.36 25.72
CA LYS A 469 22.16 -16.63 26.43
C LYS A 469 21.60 -17.70 25.49
N PRO A 470 22.06 -18.95 25.59
CA PRO A 470 21.44 -20.05 24.90
C PRO A 470 19.96 -20.19 25.27
N PHE A 471 19.14 -20.57 24.31
CA PHE A 471 17.71 -20.84 24.53
C PHE A 471 17.26 -22.06 23.75
N VAL A 472 16.15 -22.66 24.17
CA VAL A 472 15.54 -23.79 23.48
C VAL A 472 14.68 -23.27 22.34
N SER A 473 14.88 -23.80 21.14
CA SER A 473 13.99 -23.56 20.00
C SER A 473 12.82 -24.55 19.98
N GLY A 474 11.65 -24.08 19.53
CA GLY A 474 10.48 -24.93 19.33
C GLY A 474 10.51 -25.78 18.05
N GLY A 475 11.48 -25.53 17.16
CA GLY A 475 11.60 -26.24 15.89
C GLY A 475 12.66 -27.35 15.90
N SER A 476 12.49 -28.34 15.00
CA SER A 476 13.53 -29.33 14.72
C SER A 476 14.79 -28.68 14.14
N LEU A 477 15.95 -29.25 14.47
CA LEU A 477 17.25 -28.84 13.95
C LEU A 477 17.41 -29.32 12.50
N TYR A 478 17.68 -28.39 11.59
CA TYR A 478 17.87 -28.66 10.17
C TYR A 478 19.31 -29.07 9.86
N ARG A 479 19.47 -30.03 8.95
CA ARG A 479 20.76 -30.48 8.40
C ARG A 479 21.10 -29.62 7.18
N VAL A 480 22.03 -28.70 7.35
CA VAL A 480 22.36 -27.68 6.34
C VAL A 480 23.85 -27.63 6.00
N SER A 481 24.71 -28.33 6.75
CA SER A 481 26.15 -28.32 6.50
C SER A 481 26.56 -29.18 5.29
N PRO A 482 27.57 -28.75 4.50
CA PRO A 482 28.23 -27.44 4.57
C PRO A 482 27.37 -26.34 3.94
N LEU A 483 27.49 -25.11 4.45
CA LEU A 483 26.99 -23.89 3.80
C LEU A 483 27.94 -23.44 2.68
N ASN A 484 27.50 -22.46 1.89
CA ASN A 484 28.39 -21.70 1.00
C ASN A 484 29.56 -21.09 1.83
N PRO A 485 30.82 -21.16 1.36
CA PRO A 485 31.97 -20.60 2.07
C PRO A 485 31.90 -19.08 2.35
N GLU A 486 31.10 -18.33 1.59
CA GLU A 486 30.87 -16.90 1.80
C GLU A 486 29.77 -16.61 2.84
N ALA A 487 29.08 -17.63 3.34
CA ALA A 487 28.09 -17.47 4.39
C ALA A 487 28.75 -17.18 5.75
N VAL A 488 28.22 -16.22 6.49
CA VAL A 488 28.69 -15.86 7.83
C VAL A 488 27.71 -16.39 8.87
N VAL A 489 28.12 -17.41 9.61
CA VAL A 489 27.29 -18.06 10.65
C VAL A 489 27.24 -17.18 11.90
N LEU A 490 26.02 -16.89 12.35
CA LEU A 490 25.74 -16.10 13.55
C LEU A 490 25.30 -16.96 14.74
N MET A 491 24.64 -18.09 14.47
CA MET A 491 24.13 -19.00 15.49
C MET A 491 24.26 -20.46 15.06
N LEU A 492 24.48 -21.33 16.04
CA LEU A 492 24.49 -22.78 15.91
C LEU A 492 23.35 -23.40 16.73
N GLY A 493 22.76 -24.46 16.22
CA GLY A 493 21.80 -25.31 16.92
C GLY A 493 22.45 -26.64 17.28
N LYS A 494 22.15 -27.14 18.48
CA LYS A 494 22.63 -28.43 18.99
C LYS A 494 21.46 -29.28 19.43
N VAL A 495 21.54 -30.57 19.13
CA VAL A 495 20.68 -31.62 19.69
C VAL A 495 21.56 -32.74 20.22
N THR A 496 21.04 -33.55 21.13
CA THR A 496 21.76 -34.67 21.73
C THR A 496 22.29 -35.64 20.67
N ASP A 497 23.52 -36.13 20.85
CA ASP A 497 24.18 -37.15 20.01
C ASP A 497 24.36 -36.82 18.52
N HIS A 498 24.21 -35.54 18.12
CA HIS A 498 24.45 -35.10 16.75
C HIS A 498 25.38 -33.88 16.67
N PRO A 499 26.06 -33.68 15.53
CA PRO A 499 26.83 -32.45 15.28
C PRO A 499 25.97 -31.20 15.36
N ALA A 500 26.58 -30.08 15.75
CA ALA A 500 25.94 -28.77 15.67
C ALA A 500 25.74 -28.37 14.20
N GLU A 501 24.64 -27.67 13.92
CA GLU A 501 24.33 -27.15 12.58
C GLU A 501 24.14 -25.62 12.64
N PRO A 502 24.50 -24.86 11.60
CA PRO A 502 24.09 -23.47 11.46
C PRO A 502 22.57 -23.31 11.51
N ILE A 503 22.10 -22.34 12.31
CA ILE A 503 20.66 -22.01 12.43
C ILE A 503 20.35 -20.54 12.16
N ALA A 504 21.35 -19.68 12.06
CA ALA A 504 21.21 -18.32 11.56
C ALA A 504 22.51 -17.87 10.87
N TRP A 505 22.42 -17.33 9.67
CA TRP A 505 23.57 -16.84 8.92
C TRP A 505 23.18 -15.75 7.91
N THR A 506 24.18 -15.00 7.47
CA THR A 506 24.05 -14.09 6.33
C THR A 506 24.76 -14.64 5.11
N TYR A 507 24.30 -14.26 3.92
CA TYR A 507 24.95 -14.57 2.65
C TYR A 507 24.91 -13.34 1.74
N GLN A 508 26.08 -12.96 1.23
CA GLN A 508 26.18 -11.92 0.21
C GLN A 508 25.99 -12.59 -1.15
N ARG A 509 24.86 -12.31 -1.80
CA ARG A 509 24.55 -12.94 -3.08
C ARG A 509 25.40 -12.35 -4.21
N PRO A 510 25.67 -13.13 -5.28
CA PRO A 510 26.39 -12.65 -6.46
C PRO A 510 25.72 -11.47 -7.18
N ASP A 511 24.40 -11.31 -7.04
CA ASP A 511 23.62 -10.20 -7.60
C ASP A 511 23.76 -8.89 -6.79
N GLY A 512 24.58 -8.87 -5.73
CA GLY A 512 24.77 -7.75 -4.83
C GLY A 512 23.77 -7.71 -3.66
N GLY A 513 22.73 -8.54 -3.70
CA GLY A 513 21.72 -8.59 -2.66
C GLY A 513 22.17 -9.26 -1.38
N ARG A 514 21.59 -8.81 -0.27
CA ARG A 514 21.85 -9.35 1.06
C ARG A 514 20.79 -10.35 1.45
N SER A 515 21.24 -11.51 1.88
CA SER A 515 20.36 -12.52 2.43
C SER A 515 20.66 -12.78 3.89
N PHE A 516 19.61 -12.92 4.69
CA PHE A 516 19.68 -13.52 6.02
C PHE A 516 18.74 -14.71 6.06
N TYR A 517 19.22 -15.84 6.56
CA TYR A 517 18.37 -17.00 6.81
C TYR A 517 18.49 -17.42 8.26
N THR A 518 17.36 -17.85 8.83
CA THR A 518 17.35 -18.60 10.08
C THR A 518 16.39 -19.77 10.03
N SER A 519 16.82 -20.92 10.56
CA SER A 519 15.94 -22.04 10.83
C SER A 519 15.15 -21.83 12.13
N LEU A 520 15.10 -20.65 12.71
CA LEU A 520 14.16 -20.29 13.78
C LEU A 520 12.88 -19.69 13.18
N GLY A 521 11.81 -19.59 13.97
CA GLY A 521 10.54 -18.98 13.56
C GLY A 521 9.30 -19.80 13.90
N SER A 522 9.43 -20.78 14.80
CA SER A 522 8.28 -21.41 15.47
C SER A 522 7.63 -20.44 16.48
N PRO A 523 6.40 -20.70 16.95
CA PRO A 523 5.76 -19.84 17.96
C PRO A 523 6.60 -19.67 19.23
N ALA A 524 7.23 -20.75 19.70
CA ALA A 524 8.13 -20.71 20.86
C ALA A 524 9.40 -19.87 20.62
N ASP A 525 9.88 -19.78 19.38
CA ASP A 525 10.99 -18.87 19.04
C ASP A 525 10.50 -17.41 19.10
N PHE A 526 9.30 -17.13 18.58
CA PHE A 526 8.69 -15.79 18.63
C PHE A 526 8.40 -15.32 20.05
N GLU A 527 8.25 -16.22 21.02
CA GLU A 527 8.16 -15.86 22.45
C GLU A 527 9.49 -15.29 22.99
N GLN A 528 10.63 -15.68 22.41
CA GLN A 528 11.95 -15.22 22.82
C GLN A 528 12.23 -13.78 22.36
N PRO A 529 12.48 -12.82 23.29
CA PRO A 529 12.86 -11.46 22.91
C PRO A 529 14.11 -11.41 22.04
N ALA A 530 15.07 -12.33 22.28
CA ALA A 530 16.30 -12.43 21.50
C ALA A 530 16.04 -12.74 20.02
N PHE A 531 15.07 -13.61 19.71
CA PHE A 531 14.72 -13.93 18.33
C PHE A 531 13.98 -12.80 17.64
N ARG A 532 13.00 -12.15 18.30
CA ARG A 532 12.32 -10.97 17.75
C ARG A 532 13.31 -9.85 17.41
N GLN A 533 14.27 -9.59 18.30
CA GLN A 533 15.31 -8.60 18.06
C GLN A 533 16.29 -9.02 16.96
N LEU A 534 16.67 -10.30 16.88
CA LEU A 534 17.49 -10.86 15.80
C LEU A 534 16.84 -10.62 14.44
N LEU A 535 15.55 -10.95 14.30
CA LEU A 535 14.82 -10.82 13.04
C LEU A 535 14.64 -9.36 12.63
N ARG A 536 14.31 -8.46 13.58
CA ARG A 536 14.27 -7.01 13.33
C ARG A 536 15.63 -6.48 12.90
N ASN A 537 16.71 -6.84 13.61
CA ASN A 537 18.05 -6.40 13.26
C ASN A 537 18.50 -6.94 11.89
N ALA A 538 18.10 -8.15 11.52
CA ALA A 538 18.37 -8.72 10.20
C ALA A 538 17.73 -7.87 9.08
N LEU A 539 16.46 -7.48 9.25
CA LEU A 539 15.78 -6.58 8.31
C LEU A 539 16.49 -5.22 8.22
N LEU A 540 16.81 -4.60 9.35
CA LEU A 540 17.53 -3.31 9.40
C LEU A 540 18.91 -3.39 8.74
N TRP A 541 19.68 -4.44 9.03
CA TRP A 541 20.99 -4.67 8.42
C TRP A 541 20.90 -4.86 6.90
N ALA A 542 19.84 -5.53 6.44
CA ALA A 542 19.70 -5.86 5.03
C ALA A 542 19.34 -4.62 4.19
N VAL A 543 18.46 -3.75 4.71
CA VAL A 543 18.05 -2.51 4.01
C VAL A 543 19.07 -1.37 4.15
N ALA A 544 19.92 -1.35 5.18
CA ALA A 544 20.91 -0.30 5.40
C ALA A 544 22.01 -0.19 4.32
N HIS A 545 22.02 -1.07 3.33
CA HIS A 545 22.98 -1.07 2.22
C HIS A 545 22.32 -0.86 0.86
N GLN A 546 21.12 -0.28 0.84
CA GLN A 546 20.60 0.30 -0.39
C GLN A 546 21.48 1.51 -0.77
N PRO A 547 22.08 1.52 -1.98
CA PRO A 547 23.00 2.57 -2.43
C PRO A 547 22.34 3.94 -2.58
#